data_AF-A0A7V2PDN4-F1
#
_entry.id   AF-A0A7V2PDN4-F1
#
_cell.length_a   1.000
_cell.length_b   1.000
_cell.length_c   1.000
_cell.angle_alpha   90.00
_cell.angle_beta   90.00
_cell.angle_gamma   90.00
#
_symmetry.space_group_name_H-M   'P 1'
#
loop_
_entity.id
_entity.type
_entity.pdbx_description
1 polymer ?
#
loop_
_entity_poly.entity_id
_entity_poly.type
_entity_poly.pdbx_seq_one_letter_code
_entity_poly.pdbx_strand_id
1 'polypeptide(L)'
;MAEVCALGIDVGSTTAKIVGIDDKGHIVWHLLEQADPQVGKQVERFLELAREVTTTPSDPKDGGQKNGVPLIATGYGRKLVLQATRKVTEITCHARGIYRELGHGGTLVDIGGQDSKVIGISPKGEVIDFSMNDKCAAGTGRFLENTASRLGVALDRLGEVTLSTEEEVPISSTCTVFAESEVISLIAHGVATEPILRGLHRSLVKRVVAMIRSVGLRPPLMLSGGVVLNPAIPHLLQEETGEQVIIPHHPQLIGALGAALIGLDLLPKEI
;
A
#
# COMPACT_ATOMS: atom_id res chain seq x y z
N MET A 1 -10.23 25.75 -5.49
CA MET A 1 -9.57 24.45 -5.28
C MET A 1 -8.16 24.75 -4.82
N ALA A 2 -7.63 24.01 -3.84
CA ALA A 2 -6.26 24.22 -3.38
C ALA A 2 -5.27 23.89 -4.52
N GLU A 3 -4.21 24.69 -4.65
CA GLU A 3 -3.20 24.54 -5.69
C GLU A 3 -2.34 23.29 -5.43
N VAL A 4 -2.05 22.53 -6.49
CA VAL A 4 -1.17 21.36 -6.40
C VAL A 4 0.28 21.81 -6.56
N CYS A 5 1.06 21.70 -5.49
CA CYS A 5 2.46 22.11 -5.43
C CYS A 5 3.45 20.98 -5.71
N ALA A 6 3.07 19.71 -5.49
CA ALA A 6 3.90 18.55 -5.80
C ALA A 6 3.05 17.32 -6.17
N LEU A 7 3.61 16.45 -7.02
CA LEU A 7 3.00 15.19 -7.44
C LEU A 7 3.86 14.00 -7.02
N GLY A 8 3.20 12.95 -6.54
CA GLY A 8 3.80 11.67 -6.23
C GLY A 8 3.06 10.55 -6.92
N ILE A 9 3.78 9.67 -7.62
CA ILE A 9 3.21 8.52 -8.31
C ILE A 9 3.81 7.22 -7.77
N ASP A 10 2.95 6.31 -7.31
CA ASP A 10 3.30 4.95 -6.90
C ASP A 10 2.78 3.96 -7.93
N VAL A 11 3.69 3.40 -8.73
CA VAL A 11 3.37 2.37 -9.72
C VAL A 11 3.66 1.00 -9.12
N GLY A 12 2.64 0.41 -8.50
CA GLY A 12 2.70 -0.94 -7.96
C GLY A 12 2.47 -2.02 -9.03
N SER A 13 2.57 -3.28 -8.60
CA SER A 13 2.33 -4.46 -9.45
C SER A 13 0.85 -4.69 -9.79
N THR A 14 -0.06 -4.29 -8.89
CA THR A 14 -1.52 -4.44 -9.07
C THR A 14 -2.22 -3.11 -9.26
N THR A 15 -1.73 -2.03 -8.66
CA THR A 15 -2.39 -0.71 -8.73
C THR A 15 -1.37 0.41 -8.95
N ALA A 16 -1.77 1.42 -9.70
CA ALA A 16 -1.06 2.67 -9.88
C ALA A 16 -1.82 3.80 -9.17
N LYS A 17 -1.10 4.64 -8.43
CA LYS A 17 -1.66 5.77 -7.67
C LYS A 17 -0.90 7.03 -7.99
N ILE A 18 -1.60 8.14 -8.15
CA ILE A 18 -0.99 9.47 -8.21
C ILE A 18 -1.68 10.37 -7.18
N VAL A 19 -0.89 11.15 -6.46
CA VAL A 19 -1.33 12.08 -5.42
C VAL A 19 -0.76 13.45 -5.74
N GLY A 20 -1.63 14.47 -5.67
CA GLY A 20 -1.27 15.88 -5.67
C GLY A 20 -1.46 16.48 -4.28
N ILE A 21 -0.46 17.21 -3.82
CA ILE A 21 -0.48 17.87 -2.51
C ILE A 21 -0.33 19.39 -2.62
N ASP A 22 -0.87 20.12 -1.65
CA ASP A 22 -0.67 21.56 -1.47
C ASP A 22 0.71 21.89 -0.83
N ASP A 23 0.95 23.19 -0.62
CA ASP A 23 2.16 23.74 0.03
C ASP A 23 2.34 23.28 1.48
N LYS A 24 1.25 22.86 2.13
CA LYS A 24 1.23 22.29 3.48
C LYS A 24 1.37 20.78 3.46
N GLY A 25 1.42 20.15 2.29
CA GLY A 25 1.53 18.71 2.13
C GLY A 25 0.25 17.94 2.48
N HIS A 26 -0.92 18.57 2.34
CA HIS A 26 -2.21 17.86 2.37
C HIS A 26 -2.57 17.34 0.99
N ILE A 27 -3.19 16.16 0.93
CA ILE A 27 -3.74 15.63 -0.33
C ILE A 27 -4.92 16.51 -0.76
N VAL A 28 -4.82 17.10 -1.95
CA VAL A 28 -5.89 17.92 -2.54
C VAL A 28 -6.48 17.27 -3.79
N TRP A 29 -5.80 16.25 -4.32
CA TRP A 29 -6.23 15.47 -5.47
C TRP A 29 -5.53 14.11 -5.49
N HIS A 30 -6.22 13.07 -5.95
CA HIS A 30 -5.59 11.77 -6.19
C HIS A 30 -6.35 10.94 -7.23
N LEU A 31 -5.67 9.98 -7.82
CA LEU A 31 -6.26 8.88 -8.57
C LEU A 31 -5.66 7.56 -8.10
N LEU A 32 -6.47 6.50 -8.08
CA LEU A 32 -6.06 5.13 -7.83
C LEU A 32 -6.76 4.24 -8.84
N GLU A 33 -5.99 3.45 -9.58
CA GLU A 33 -6.51 2.51 -10.56
C GLU A 33 -5.70 1.21 -10.59
N GLN A 34 -6.23 0.20 -11.28
CA GLN A 34 -5.48 -1.02 -11.59
C GLN A 34 -4.26 -0.67 -12.45
N ALA A 35 -3.12 -1.32 -12.17
CA ALA A 35 -1.89 -1.07 -12.92
C ALA A 35 -2.03 -1.59 -14.36
N ASP A 36 -1.75 -0.73 -15.33
CA ASP A 36 -1.74 -1.11 -16.74
C ASP A 36 -0.37 -1.71 -17.12
N PRO A 37 -0.31 -2.85 -17.83
CA PRO A 37 0.94 -3.36 -18.39
C PRO A 37 1.72 -2.33 -19.23
N GLN A 38 1.01 -1.42 -19.89
CA GLN A 38 1.54 -0.25 -20.59
C GLN A 38 1.69 0.95 -19.65
N VAL A 39 2.54 0.80 -18.62
CA VAL A 39 2.77 1.81 -17.57
C VAL A 39 2.95 3.23 -18.13
N GLY A 40 3.71 3.40 -19.23
CA GLY A 40 3.93 4.70 -19.85
C GLY A 40 2.64 5.42 -20.24
N LYS A 41 1.67 4.71 -20.84
CA LYS A 41 0.37 5.28 -21.25
C LYS A 41 -0.49 5.67 -20.04
N GLN A 42 -0.49 4.83 -18.99
CA GLN A 42 -1.23 5.13 -17.77
C GLN A 42 -0.64 6.36 -17.06
N VAL A 43 0.69 6.45 -16.99
CA VAL A 43 1.39 7.63 -16.46
C VAL A 43 1.04 8.88 -17.26
N GLU A 44 1.09 8.83 -18.59
CA GLU A 44 0.74 9.97 -19.45
C GLU A 44 -0.68 10.47 -19.16
N ARG A 45 -1.67 9.56 -19.11
CA ARG A 45 -3.05 9.93 -18.77
C ARG A 45 -3.18 10.50 -17.36
N PHE A 46 -2.50 9.93 -16.36
CA PHE A 46 -2.47 10.48 -15.01
C PHE A 46 -1.93 11.91 -14.98
N LEU A 47 -0.90 12.19 -15.76
CA LEU A 47 -0.31 13.53 -15.85
C LEU A 47 -1.21 14.50 -16.62
N GLU A 48 -1.94 14.05 -17.64
CA GLU A 48 -2.95 14.86 -18.33
C GLU A 48 -4.07 15.29 -17.36
N LEU A 49 -4.63 14.34 -16.61
CA LEU A 49 -5.65 14.63 -15.60
C LEU A 49 -5.10 15.52 -14.47
N ALA A 50 -3.84 15.30 -14.06
CA ALA A 50 -3.18 16.16 -13.08
C ALA A 50 -2.97 17.60 -13.59
N ARG A 51 -2.80 17.81 -14.90
CA ARG A 51 -2.70 19.16 -15.48
C ARG A 51 -4.00 19.95 -15.34
N GLU A 52 -5.15 19.30 -15.45
CA GLU A 52 -6.45 19.96 -15.30
C GLU A 52 -6.66 20.54 -13.89
N VAL A 53 -6.00 19.96 -12.88
CA VAL A 53 -6.09 20.40 -11.48
C VAL A 53 -4.87 21.19 -10.99
N THR A 54 -3.74 21.10 -11.67
CA THR A 54 -2.53 21.91 -11.38
C THR A 54 -2.55 23.25 -12.13
N THR A 55 -3.43 23.44 -13.11
CA THR A 55 -3.61 24.72 -13.82
C THR A 55 -4.71 25.56 -13.19
N THR A 56 -4.35 26.49 -12.30
CA THR A 56 -5.14 27.71 -12.09
C THR A 56 -4.96 28.65 -13.29
N PRO A 57 -6.00 29.43 -13.68
CA PRO A 57 -5.90 30.36 -14.81
C PRO A 57 -4.76 31.35 -14.55
N SER A 58 -3.73 31.30 -15.41
CA SER A 58 -2.56 32.16 -15.31
C SER A 58 -2.98 33.63 -15.47
N ASP A 59 -2.59 34.49 -14.54
CA ASP A 59 -2.61 35.93 -14.78
C ASP A 59 -1.54 36.22 -15.87
N PRO A 60 -1.86 36.84 -17.02
CA PRO A 60 -0.94 36.98 -18.16
C PRO A 60 0.33 37.81 -17.89
N LYS A 61 0.52 38.29 -16.66
CA LYS A 61 1.61 39.19 -16.25
C LYS A 61 2.87 38.49 -15.76
N ASP A 62 2.82 37.19 -15.47
CA ASP A 62 4.03 36.44 -15.10
C ASP A 62 4.79 35.98 -16.35
N GLY A 63 5.63 36.89 -16.83
CA GLY A 63 6.59 36.65 -17.89
C GLY A 63 7.62 35.60 -17.49
N GLY A 64 7.39 34.34 -17.88
CA GLY A 64 8.45 33.37 -18.14
C GLY A 64 8.82 32.45 -16.98
N GLN A 65 8.56 31.16 -17.20
CA GLN A 65 9.07 29.99 -16.47
C GLN A 65 8.26 29.53 -15.23
N LYS A 66 7.05 29.01 -15.47
CA LYS A 66 6.45 28.01 -14.57
C LYS A 66 7.38 26.79 -14.55
N ASN A 67 8.26 26.68 -13.54
CA ASN A 67 8.89 25.41 -13.22
C ASN A 67 7.75 24.41 -12.97
N GLY A 68 7.72 23.32 -13.75
CA GLY A 68 6.66 22.33 -13.61
C GLY A 68 6.60 21.77 -12.18
N VAL A 69 5.39 21.41 -11.73
CA VAL A 69 5.18 20.74 -10.45
C VAL A 69 6.09 19.51 -10.38
N PRO A 70 6.95 19.36 -9.34
CA PRO A 70 7.85 18.22 -9.24
C PRO A 70 7.07 16.92 -9.16
N LEU A 71 7.51 15.93 -9.94
CA LEU A 71 6.94 14.59 -9.97
C LEU A 71 7.94 13.58 -9.41
N ILE A 72 7.58 12.92 -8.32
CA ILE A 72 8.39 11.85 -7.73
C ILE A 72 7.75 10.50 -7.99
N ALA A 73 8.51 9.55 -8.53
CA ALA A 73 8.04 8.20 -8.81
C ALA A 73 8.57 7.18 -7.80
N THR A 74 7.68 6.30 -7.37
CA THR A 74 7.95 5.17 -6.48
C THR A 74 7.20 3.91 -6.93
N GLY A 75 7.33 2.84 -6.15
CA GLY A 75 6.80 1.52 -6.47
C GLY A 75 7.71 0.68 -7.38
N TYR A 76 7.23 -0.52 -7.69
CA TYR A 76 7.87 -1.48 -8.60
C TYR A 76 8.16 -0.87 -9.98
N GLY A 77 7.16 -0.20 -10.56
CA GLY A 77 7.21 0.40 -11.89
C GLY A 77 7.91 1.75 -11.98
N ARG A 78 8.47 2.31 -10.88
CA ARG A 78 9.04 3.67 -10.86
C ARG A 78 10.05 3.98 -11.94
N LYS A 79 10.80 2.96 -12.39
CA LYS A 79 11.82 3.12 -13.44
C LYS A 79 11.20 3.48 -14.80
N LEU A 80 9.97 3.02 -15.03
CA LEU A 80 9.19 3.23 -16.25
C LEU A 80 8.52 4.61 -16.31
N VAL A 81 8.48 5.34 -15.20
CA VAL A 81 8.02 6.73 -15.16
C VAL A 81 9.15 7.64 -15.64
N LEU A 82 9.20 7.92 -16.94
CA LEU A 82 10.31 8.67 -17.56
C LEU A 82 10.28 10.17 -17.23
N GLN A 83 9.08 10.70 -16.96
CA GLN A 83 8.81 12.11 -16.68
C GLN A 83 9.12 12.51 -15.23
N ALA A 84 9.48 11.55 -14.36
CA ALA A 84 9.72 11.81 -12.95
C ALA A 84 10.99 12.64 -12.74
N THR A 85 10.85 13.75 -12.01
CA THR A 85 11.95 14.58 -11.50
C THR A 85 12.95 13.75 -10.69
N ARG A 86 12.43 12.83 -9.86
CA ARG A 86 13.24 11.88 -9.09
C ARG A 86 12.51 10.55 -8.94
N LYS A 87 13.28 9.47 -8.82
CA LYS A 87 12.80 8.13 -8.53
C LYS A 87 13.28 7.72 -7.14
N VAL A 88 12.37 7.34 -6.27
CA VAL A 88 12.64 7.01 -4.86
C VAL A 88 12.07 5.65 -4.53
N THR A 89 12.74 4.90 -3.64
CA THR A 89 12.26 3.58 -3.22
C THR A 89 10.93 3.69 -2.47
N GLU A 90 10.08 2.69 -2.63
CA GLU A 90 8.81 2.59 -1.91
C GLU A 90 9.01 2.51 -0.40
N ILE A 91 10.12 1.95 0.09
CA ILE A 91 10.45 1.95 1.52
C ILE A 91 10.54 3.38 2.07
N THR A 92 11.31 4.25 1.39
CA THR A 92 11.45 5.65 1.80
C THR A 92 10.15 6.41 1.66
N CYS A 93 9.43 6.22 0.54
CA CYS A 93 8.15 6.91 0.33
C CYS A 93 7.09 6.47 1.35
N HIS A 94 6.90 5.18 1.58
CA HIS A 94 5.91 4.71 2.56
C HIS A 94 6.22 5.20 3.97
N ALA A 95 7.50 5.17 4.39
CA ALA A 95 7.91 5.72 5.69
C ALA A 95 7.63 7.23 5.80
N ARG A 96 7.94 7.99 4.75
CA ARG A 96 7.67 9.44 4.70
C ARG A 96 6.19 9.76 4.75
N GLY A 97 5.38 9.02 3.99
CA GLY A 97 3.93 9.20 3.91
C GLY A 97 3.24 8.88 5.23
N ILE A 98 3.51 7.71 5.84
CA ILE A 98 2.86 7.32 7.08
C ILE A 98 3.24 8.24 8.25
N TYR A 99 4.51 8.67 8.30
CA TYR A 99 4.98 9.58 9.35
C TYR A 99 4.31 10.96 9.24
N ARG A 100 4.07 11.44 8.00
CA ARG A 100 3.31 12.69 7.79
C ARG A 100 1.89 12.58 8.30
N GLU A 101 1.23 11.45 8.06
CA GLU A 101 -0.18 11.25 8.38
C GLU A 101 -0.43 11.01 9.87
N LEU A 102 0.45 10.26 10.54
CA LEU A 102 0.27 9.87 11.94
C LEU A 102 1.11 10.69 12.93
N GLY A 103 2.17 11.36 12.47
CA GLY A 103 2.99 12.25 13.30
C GLY A 103 3.93 11.54 14.28
N HIS A 104 4.12 10.23 14.18
CA HIS A 104 5.03 9.46 15.03
C HIS A 104 5.68 8.28 14.27
N GLY A 105 6.77 7.73 14.84
CA GLY A 105 7.40 6.49 14.36
C GLY A 105 6.67 5.23 14.82
N GLY A 106 7.19 4.05 14.45
CA GLY A 106 6.59 2.75 14.78
C GLY A 106 6.96 1.67 13.76
N THR A 107 6.16 0.61 13.68
CA THR A 107 6.30 -0.44 12.66
C THR A 107 5.19 -0.29 11.63
N LEU A 108 5.54 0.05 10.38
CA LEU A 108 4.61 0.03 9.27
C LEU A 108 4.64 -1.33 8.58
N VAL A 109 3.47 -1.92 8.35
CA VAL A 109 3.28 -3.08 7.49
C VAL A 109 2.47 -2.66 6.27
N ASP A 110 3.09 -2.71 5.10
CA ASP A 110 2.43 -2.50 3.83
C ASP A 110 2.11 -3.84 3.18
N ILE A 111 0.83 -4.15 2.93
CA ILE A 111 0.42 -5.40 2.29
C ILE A 111 -0.20 -5.05 0.93
N GLY A 112 0.62 -5.22 -0.12
CA GLY A 112 0.27 -4.99 -1.50
C GLY A 112 -0.32 -6.22 -2.19
N GLY A 113 -0.52 -6.12 -3.50
CA GLY A 113 -1.07 -7.21 -4.29
C GLY A 113 -0.07 -8.36 -4.51
N GLN A 114 1.19 -8.06 -4.82
CA GLN A 114 2.20 -9.11 -5.09
C GLN A 114 3.39 -9.09 -4.14
N ASP A 115 3.45 -8.10 -3.26
CA ASP A 115 4.51 -7.95 -2.28
C ASP A 115 3.94 -7.45 -0.95
N SER A 116 4.72 -7.68 0.11
CA SER A 116 4.46 -7.16 1.45
C SER A 116 5.75 -6.62 2.04
N LYS A 117 5.65 -5.60 2.88
CA LYS A 117 6.78 -4.88 3.46
C LYS A 117 6.54 -4.64 4.93
N VAL A 118 7.60 -4.73 5.72
CA VAL A 118 7.65 -4.27 7.10
C VAL A 118 8.75 -3.24 7.20
N ILE A 119 8.45 -2.08 7.75
CA ILE A 119 9.36 -0.93 7.86
C ILE A 119 9.38 -0.47 9.31
N GLY A 120 10.55 -0.51 9.94
CA GLY A 120 10.79 0.12 11.23
C GLY A 120 11.10 1.60 11.04
N ILE A 121 10.32 2.46 11.68
CA ILE A 121 10.40 3.92 11.54
C ILE A 121 10.79 4.54 12.88
N SER A 122 11.82 5.38 12.86
CA SER A 122 12.32 6.08 14.05
C SER A 122 11.34 7.15 14.54
N PRO A 123 11.45 7.61 15.79
CA PRO A 123 10.67 8.75 16.28
C PRO A 123 10.83 10.03 15.47
N LYS A 124 11.86 10.13 14.61
CA LYS A 124 12.11 11.25 13.70
C LYS A 124 11.58 11.01 12.27
N GLY A 125 10.96 9.86 12.01
CA GLY A 125 10.43 9.49 10.69
C GLY A 125 11.45 8.84 9.75
N GLU A 126 12.62 8.43 10.26
CA GLU A 126 13.67 7.80 9.46
C GLU A 126 13.48 6.28 9.40
N VAL A 127 13.83 5.66 8.28
CA VAL A 127 13.84 4.19 8.18
C VAL A 127 14.99 3.64 9.00
N ILE A 128 14.68 2.84 10.02
CA ILE A 128 15.67 2.13 10.84
C ILE A 128 16.10 0.83 10.15
N ASP A 129 15.11 0.03 9.75
CA ASP A 129 15.30 -1.28 9.13
C ASP A 129 14.04 -1.66 8.35
N PHE A 130 14.14 -2.61 7.42
CA PHE A 130 13.01 -3.10 6.66
C PHE A 130 13.17 -4.56 6.22
N SER A 131 12.03 -5.22 6.02
CA SER A 131 11.95 -6.54 5.40
C SER A 131 10.88 -6.52 4.32
N MET A 132 11.13 -7.19 3.21
CA MET A 132 10.24 -7.24 2.06
C MET A 132 10.13 -8.66 1.53
N ASN A 133 8.90 -9.06 1.21
CA ASN A 133 8.60 -10.29 0.49
C ASN A 133 8.02 -9.92 -0.88
N ASP A 134 8.82 -10.10 -1.93
CA ASP A 134 8.48 -9.80 -3.33
C ASP A 134 8.55 -11.06 -4.24
N LYS A 135 8.91 -12.22 -3.67
CA LYS A 135 9.11 -13.48 -4.42
C LYS A 135 8.01 -14.50 -4.18
N CYS A 136 7.20 -14.32 -3.14
CA CYS A 136 6.19 -15.29 -2.75
C CYS A 136 4.83 -14.61 -2.64
N ALA A 137 3.84 -15.14 -3.36
CA ALA A 137 2.45 -14.70 -3.24
C ALA A 137 1.88 -14.96 -1.83
N ALA A 138 2.43 -15.92 -1.09
CA ALA A 138 1.99 -16.20 0.26
C ALA A 138 2.35 -15.01 1.16
N GLY A 139 1.35 -14.38 1.78
CA GLY A 139 1.54 -13.15 2.54
C GLY A 139 1.05 -11.88 1.84
N THR A 140 0.51 -11.96 0.63
CA THR A 140 0.13 -10.78 -0.20
C THR A 140 -1.32 -10.86 -0.67
N GLY A 141 -1.81 -9.81 -1.35
CA GLY A 141 -3.16 -9.77 -1.91
C GLY A 141 -3.43 -10.85 -2.94
N ARG A 142 -2.42 -11.30 -3.69
CA ARG A 142 -2.55 -12.36 -4.69
C ARG A 142 -2.97 -13.69 -4.06
N PHE A 143 -2.54 -13.95 -2.83
CA PHE A 143 -3.01 -15.11 -2.07
C PHE A 143 -4.51 -15.03 -1.79
N LEU A 144 -5.01 -13.85 -1.42
CA LEU A 144 -6.45 -13.64 -1.18
C LEU A 144 -7.26 -13.68 -2.47
N GLU A 145 -6.77 -13.11 -3.57
CA GLU A 145 -7.40 -13.21 -4.90
C GLU A 145 -7.57 -14.66 -5.34
N ASN A 146 -6.51 -15.48 -5.22
CA ASN A 146 -6.57 -16.90 -5.52
C ASN A 146 -7.57 -17.63 -4.60
N THR A 147 -7.56 -17.30 -3.31
CA THR A 147 -8.46 -17.87 -2.31
C THR A 147 -9.93 -17.58 -2.62
N ALA A 148 -10.26 -16.31 -2.90
CA ALA A 148 -11.58 -15.85 -3.31
C ALA A 148 -12.09 -16.64 -4.52
N SER A 149 -11.28 -16.69 -5.58
CA SER A 149 -11.60 -17.42 -6.81
C SER A 149 -11.86 -18.90 -6.55
N ARG A 150 -11.04 -19.54 -5.71
CA ARG A 150 -11.16 -20.98 -5.45
C ARG A 150 -12.36 -21.36 -4.61
N LEU A 151 -12.73 -20.50 -3.66
CA LEU A 151 -13.85 -20.73 -2.75
C LEU A 151 -15.17 -20.15 -3.28
N GLY A 152 -15.16 -19.48 -4.43
CA GLY A 152 -16.35 -18.85 -4.99
C GLY A 152 -16.89 -17.70 -4.12
N VAL A 153 -16.02 -17.06 -3.34
CA VAL A 153 -16.36 -15.92 -2.47
C VAL A 153 -15.80 -14.65 -3.12
N ALA A 154 -16.60 -13.60 -3.18
CA ALA A 154 -16.13 -12.32 -3.71
C ALA A 154 -14.97 -11.75 -2.86
N LEU A 155 -13.96 -11.17 -3.52
CA LEU A 155 -12.73 -10.71 -2.87
C LEU A 155 -12.99 -9.68 -1.77
N ASP A 156 -13.95 -8.78 -1.99
CA ASP A 156 -14.40 -7.75 -1.05
C ASP A 156 -15.22 -8.31 0.13
N ARG A 157 -15.78 -9.52 -0.01
CA ARG A 157 -16.52 -10.23 1.05
C ARG A 157 -15.65 -11.14 1.91
N LEU A 158 -14.43 -11.47 1.46
CA LEU A 158 -13.55 -12.42 2.17
C LEU A 158 -13.37 -12.09 3.65
N GLY A 159 -13.17 -10.81 3.98
CA GLY A 159 -12.94 -10.39 5.35
C GLY A 159 -14.16 -10.59 6.25
N GLU A 160 -15.34 -10.20 5.78
CA GLU A 160 -16.59 -10.39 6.53
C GLU A 160 -16.90 -11.87 6.76
N VAL A 161 -16.71 -12.71 5.72
CA VAL A 161 -16.92 -14.16 5.81
C VAL A 161 -15.88 -14.82 6.74
N THR A 162 -14.66 -14.28 6.79
CA THR A 162 -13.62 -14.76 7.72
C THR A 162 -13.96 -14.45 9.17
N LEU A 163 -14.59 -13.30 9.42
CA LEU A 163 -14.96 -12.84 10.75
C LEU A 163 -16.34 -13.32 11.21
N SER A 164 -17.09 -14.05 10.38
CA SER A 164 -18.39 -14.62 10.78
C SER A 164 -18.26 -15.86 11.68
N THR A 165 -17.04 -16.37 11.88
CA THR A 165 -16.74 -17.52 12.72
C THR A 165 -15.48 -17.30 13.55
N GLU A 166 -15.43 -17.91 14.72
CA GLU A 166 -14.23 -18.04 15.54
C GLU A 166 -13.50 -19.38 15.30
N GLU A 167 -14.19 -20.35 14.68
CA GLU A 167 -13.59 -21.63 14.32
C GLU A 167 -12.56 -21.44 13.20
N GLU A 168 -11.38 -22.03 13.35
CA GLU A 168 -10.34 -22.01 12.31
C GLU A 168 -9.87 -23.43 11.97
N VAL A 169 -9.68 -23.69 10.68
CA VAL A 169 -9.03 -24.92 10.21
C VAL A 169 -7.56 -24.59 9.96
N PRO A 170 -6.61 -25.23 10.66
CA PRO A 170 -5.19 -24.95 10.46
C PRO A 170 -4.77 -25.38 9.05
N ILE A 171 -4.21 -24.44 8.30
CA ILE A 171 -3.61 -24.70 6.99
C ILE A 171 -2.13 -24.98 7.18
N SER A 172 -1.72 -26.23 6.95
CA SER A 172 -0.34 -26.70 7.15
C SER A 172 0.62 -26.19 6.07
N SER A 173 0.11 -25.97 4.87
CA SER A 173 0.91 -25.60 3.70
C SER A 173 1.35 -24.14 3.72
N THR A 174 2.65 -23.93 3.51
CA THR A 174 3.21 -22.59 3.38
C THR A 174 3.22 -22.07 1.93
N CYS A 175 3.30 -22.94 0.94
CA CYS A 175 3.23 -22.51 -0.46
C CYS A 175 1.76 -22.26 -0.84
N THR A 176 1.45 -21.14 -1.50
CA THR A 176 0.09 -20.84 -1.99
C THR A 176 -0.49 -22.00 -2.81
N VAL A 177 0.30 -22.61 -3.68
CA VAL A 177 -0.13 -23.75 -4.53
C VAL A 177 -0.52 -24.99 -3.70
N PHE A 178 0.24 -25.27 -2.63
CA PHE A 178 -0.07 -26.41 -1.76
C PHE A 178 -1.23 -26.10 -0.81
N ALA A 179 -1.34 -24.86 -0.33
CA ALA A 179 -2.48 -24.40 0.45
C ALA A 179 -3.78 -24.51 -0.37
N GLU A 180 -3.75 -24.17 -1.66
CA GLU A 180 -4.89 -24.37 -2.56
C GLU A 180 -5.29 -25.86 -2.68
N SER A 181 -4.31 -26.77 -2.73
CA SER A 181 -4.56 -28.21 -2.78
C SER A 181 -5.18 -28.73 -1.48
N GLU A 182 -4.70 -28.25 -0.34
CA GLU A 182 -5.24 -28.56 0.99
C GLU A 182 -6.68 -28.06 1.14
N VAL A 183 -6.97 -26.84 0.68
CA VAL A 183 -8.31 -26.25 0.66
C VAL A 183 -9.29 -27.08 -0.17
N ILE A 184 -8.89 -27.54 -1.36
CA ILE A 184 -9.75 -28.41 -2.20
C ILE A 184 -10.10 -29.70 -1.46
N SER A 185 -9.11 -30.29 -0.77
CA SER A 185 -9.34 -31.49 0.02
C SER A 185 -10.35 -31.22 1.13
N LEU A 186 -10.21 -30.13 1.89
CA LEU A 186 -11.13 -29.78 2.98
C LEU A 186 -12.57 -29.58 2.49
N ILE A 187 -12.76 -28.89 1.36
CA ILE A 187 -14.08 -28.72 0.74
C ILE A 187 -14.67 -30.08 0.34
N ALA A 188 -13.87 -30.97 -0.26
CA ALA A 188 -14.32 -32.29 -0.67
C ALA A 188 -14.76 -33.16 0.54
N HIS A 189 -14.20 -32.92 1.73
CA HIS A 189 -14.61 -33.55 2.98
C HIS A 189 -15.81 -32.86 3.66
N GLY A 190 -16.41 -31.85 3.03
CA GLY A 190 -17.61 -31.16 3.53
C GLY A 190 -17.33 -30.14 4.65
N VAL A 191 -16.08 -29.70 4.81
CA VAL A 191 -15.73 -28.65 5.77
C VAL A 191 -16.33 -27.32 5.32
N ALA A 192 -16.91 -26.57 6.25
CA ALA A 192 -17.48 -25.25 6.00
C ALA A 192 -16.43 -24.27 5.45
N THR A 193 -16.88 -23.27 4.69
CA THR A 193 -15.97 -22.35 3.98
C THR A 193 -15.36 -21.32 4.95
N GLU A 194 -16.11 -20.89 5.95
CA GLU A 194 -15.76 -19.86 6.91
C GLU A 194 -14.53 -20.27 7.76
N PRO A 195 -14.46 -21.49 8.36
CA PRO A 195 -13.28 -21.91 9.10
C PRO A 195 -12.04 -22.12 8.22
N ILE A 196 -12.21 -22.53 6.97
CA ILE A 196 -11.13 -22.63 5.98
C ILE A 196 -10.58 -21.23 5.69
N LEU A 197 -11.47 -20.25 5.45
CA LEU A 197 -11.09 -18.86 5.20
C LEU A 197 -10.33 -18.24 6.37
N ARG A 198 -10.77 -18.46 7.60
CA ARG A 198 -10.07 -18.01 8.81
C ARG A 198 -8.67 -18.62 8.91
N GLY A 199 -8.53 -19.92 8.63
CA GLY A 199 -7.24 -20.59 8.53
C GLY A 199 -6.29 -19.99 7.48
N LEU A 200 -6.81 -19.67 6.29
CA LEU A 200 -6.03 -19.06 5.21
C LEU A 200 -5.58 -17.64 5.57
N HIS A 201 -6.46 -16.81 6.13
CA HIS A 201 -6.09 -15.47 6.61
C HIS A 201 -5.06 -15.55 7.75
N ARG A 202 -5.23 -16.49 8.69
CA ARG A 202 -4.25 -16.74 9.75
C ARG A 202 -2.87 -17.12 9.18
N SER A 203 -2.83 -17.94 8.13
CA SER A 203 -1.58 -18.30 7.45
C SER A 203 -0.89 -17.08 6.81
N LEU A 204 -1.66 -16.16 6.21
CA LEU A 204 -1.15 -14.88 5.71
C LEU A 204 -0.58 -14.03 6.85
N VAL A 205 -1.35 -13.84 7.92
CA VAL A 205 -0.95 -13.03 9.09
C VAL A 205 0.31 -13.57 9.75
N LYS A 206 0.44 -14.88 9.93
CA LYS A 206 1.65 -15.50 10.52
C LYS A 206 2.92 -15.18 9.73
N ARG A 207 2.84 -15.03 8.41
CA ARG A 207 3.99 -14.60 7.59
C ARG A 207 4.36 -13.15 7.83
N VAL A 208 3.35 -12.29 7.85
CA VAL A 208 3.54 -10.87 8.14
C VAL A 208 4.17 -10.71 9.53
N VAL A 209 3.69 -11.45 10.53
CA VAL A 209 4.26 -11.45 11.87
C VAL A 209 5.71 -11.97 11.91
N ALA A 210 6.06 -12.97 11.09
CA ALA A 210 7.46 -13.38 10.95
C ALA A 210 8.36 -12.26 10.41
N MET A 211 7.86 -11.46 9.44
CA MET A 211 8.57 -10.28 8.94
C MET A 211 8.63 -9.14 9.97
N ILE A 212 7.57 -8.96 10.77
CA ILE A 212 7.56 -8.01 11.90
C ILE A 212 8.66 -8.38 12.90
N ARG A 213 8.78 -9.67 13.23
CA ARG A 213 9.80 -10.17 14.17
C ARG A 213 11.21 -9.98 13.65
N SER A 214 11.48 -10.07 12.35
CA SER A 214 12.82 -9.87 11.80
C SER A 214 13.28 -8.41 11.83
N VAL A 215 12.37 -7.46 11.60
CA VAL A 215 12.66 -6.01 11.68
C VAL A 215 12.67 -5.49 13.13
N GLY A 216 12.00 -6.21 14.03
CA GLY A 216 11.74 -5.80 15.40
C GLY A 216 10.49 -4.92 15.50
N LEU A 217 9.49 -5.42 16.21
CA LEU A 217 8.24 -4.71 16.48
C LEU A 217 8.51 -3.46 17.33
N ARG A 218 8.02 -2.31 16.87
CA ARG A 218 8.06 -1.03 17.56
C ARG A 218 6.65 -0.45 17.54
N PRO A 219 5.92 -0.48 18.66
CA PRO A 219 4.57 0.06 18.68
C PRO A 219 4.53 1.56 18.34
N PRO A 220 3.43 2.04 17.75
CA PRO A 220 2.28 1.25 17.33
C PRO A 220 2.52 0.47 16.02
N LEU A 221 1.69 -0.55 15.78
CA LEU A 221 1.65 -1.27 14.51
C LEU A 221 0.75 -0.49 13.54
N MET A 222 1.32 -0.03 12.42
CA MET A 222 0.61 0.76 11.41
C MET A 222 0.44 -0.08 10.15
N LEU A 223 -0.70 0.00 9.47
CA LEU A 223 -0.95 -0.80 8.26
C LEU A 223 -1.21 0.09 7.02
N SER A 224 -0.65 -0.28 5.87
CA SER A 224 -0.94 0.34 4.57
C SER A 224 -1.12 -0.71 3.46
N GLY A 225 -1.51 -0.25 2.27
CA GLY A 225 -1.72 -1.11 1.11
C GLY A 225 -3.18 -1.45 0.87
N GLY A 226 -3.47 -2.27 -0.15
CA GLY A 226 -4.84 -2.61 -0.53
C GLY A 226 -5.46 -3.72 0.31
N VAL A 227 -4.62 -4.63 0.81
CA VAL A 227 -5.09 -5.82 1.54
C VAL A 227 -5.64 -5.45 2.91
N VAL A 228 -5.21 -4.33 3.49
CA VAL A 228 -5.65 -3.90 4.83
C VAL A 228 -7.10 -3.40 4.84
N LEU A 229 -7.73 -3.23 3.65
CA LEU A 229 -9.16 -2.98 3.51
C LEU A 229 -10.01 -4.22 3.81
N ASN A 230 -9.42 -5.41 3.76
CA ASN A 230 -10.07 -6.62 4.25
C ASN A 230 -10.04 -6.58 5.79
N PRO A 231 -11.21 -6.48 6.48
CA PRO A 231 -11.27 -6.27 7.93
C PRO A 231 -10.69 -7.42 8.76
N ALA A 232 -10.58 -8.63 8.19
CA ALA A 232 -9.96 -9.76 8.89
C ALA A 232 -8.44 -9.54 9.08
N ILE A 233 -7.78 -8.83 8.18
CA ILE A 233 -6.33 -8.60 8.25
C ILE A 233 -5.91 -7.81 9.49
N PRO A 234 -6.43 -6.58 9.74
CA PRO A 234 -6.09 -5.85 10.96
C PRO A 234 -6.54 -6.62 12.21
N HIS A 235 -7.74 -7.21 12.20
CA HIS A 235 -8.26 -7.96 13.35
C HIS A 235 -7.35 -9.12 13.75
N LEU A 236 -7.01 -10.01 12.81
CA LEU A 236 -6.17 -11.17 13.08
C LEU A 236 -4.71 -10.77 13.38
N LEU A 237 -4.22 -9.65 12.83
CA LEU A 237 -2.91 -9.08 13.22
C LEU A 237 -2.90 -8.60 14.66
N GLN A 238 -3.97 -7.93 15.12
CA GLN A 238 -4.11 -7.52 16.53
C GLN A 238 -4.16 -8.74 17.45
N GLU A 239 -4.91 -9.79 17.09
CA GLU A 239 -4.95 -11.04 17.86
C GLU A 239 -3.56 -11.70 17.95
N GLU A 240 -2.83 -11.79 16.84
CA GLU A 240 -1.54 -12.51 16.78
C GLU A 240 -0.39 -11.71 17.43
N THR A 241 -0.46 -10.38 17.43
CA THR A 241 0.61 -9.51 17.98
C THR A 241 0.32 -8.99 19.37
N GLY A 242 -0.96 -8.89 19.77
CA GLY A 242 -1.39 -8.20 20.98
C GLY A 242 -1.30 -6.67 20.92
N GLU A 243 -0.91 -6.11 19.77
CA GLU A 243 -0.70 -4.67 19.60
C GLU A 243 -1.94 -3.96 19.07
N GLN A 244 -2.03 -2.66 19.37
CA GLN A 244 -2.99 -1.80 18.69
C GLN A 244 -2.56 -1.59 17.23
N VAL A 245 -3.48 -1.84 16.30
CA VAL A 245 -3.32 -1.55 14.88
C VAL A 245 -3.88 -0.17 14.56
N ILE A 246 -3.11 0.63 13.84
CA ILE A 246 -3.50 1.94 13.31
C ILE A 246 -3.54 1.87 11.79
N ILE A 247 -4.65 2.29 11.20
CA ILE A 247 -4.81 2.40 9.76
C ILE A 247 -4.98 3.89 9.42
N PRO A 248 -4.16 4.46 8.52
CA PRO A 248 -4.33 5.82 8.02
C PRO A 248 -5.66 5.98 7.26
N HIS A 249 -6.08 7.22 7.02
CA HIS A 249 -7.31 7.53 6.30
C HIS A 249 -7.26 7.00 4.85
N HIS A 250 -6.09 7.06 4.20
CA HIS A 250 -5.89 6.56 2.83
C HIS A 250 -4.76 5.54 2.74
N PRO A 251 -4.96 4.29 3.22
CA PRO A 251 -3.89 3.30 3.33
C PRO A 251 -3.25 2.91 1.99
N GLN A 252 -3.98 2.99 0.89
CA GLN A 252 -3.44 2.69 -0.44
C GLN A 252 -2.63 3.84 -1.05
N LEU A 253 -2.72 5.06 -0.50
CA LEU A 253 -2.07 6.25 -1.07
C LEU A 253 -0.76 6.62 -0.38
N ILE A 254 -0.40 5.95 0.70
CA ILE A 254 0.76 6.28 1.55
C ILE A 254 2.07 6.39 0.77
N GLY A 255 2.34 5.46 -0.15
CA GLY A 255 3.53 5.52 -1.00
C GLY A 255 3.55 6.73 -1.93
N ALA A 256 2.42 7.02 -2.59
CA ALA A 256 2.29 8.18 -3.47
C ALA A 256 2.35 9.51 -2.69
N LEU A 257 1.73 9.58 -1.52
CA LEU A 257 1.82 10.73 -0.60
C LEU A 257 3.28 10.98 -0.20
N GLY A 258 3.99 9.94 0.23
CA GLY A 258 5.41 10.05 0.55
C GLY A 258 6.27 10.55 -0.59
N ALA A 259 6.00 10.07 -1.80
CA ALA A 259 6.66 10.56 -3.01
C ALA A 259 6.35 12.05 -3.24
N ALA A 260 5.09 12.48 -3.14
CA ALA A 260 4.69 13.86 -3.31
C ALA A 260 5.37 14.79 -2.29
N LEU A 261 5.44 14.38 -1.01
CA LEU A 261 6.12 15.13 0.06
C LEU A 261 7.62 15.33 -0.23
N ILE A 262 8.29 14.32 -0.78
CA ILE A 262 9.69 14.44 -1.21
C ILE A 262 9.81 15.44 -2.37
N GLY A 263 8.80 15.51 -3.25
CA GLY A 263 8.74 16.49 -4.32
C GLY A 263 8.58 17.92 -3.80
N LEU A 264 7.71 18.09 -2.79
CA LEU A 264 7.51 19.37 -2.10
C LEU A 264 8.81 19.85 -1.42
N ASP A 265 9.57 18.94 -0.83
CA ASP A 265 10.88 19.24 -0.23
C ASP A 265 11.94 19.73 -1.24
N LEU A 266 11.71 19.57 -2.56
CA LEU A 266 12.59 20.09 -3.63
C LEU A 266 12.28 21.54 -4.01
N LEU A 267 11.12 22.08 -3.61
CA LEU A 267 10.77 23.46 -3.92
C LEU A 267 11.61 24.42 -3.07
N PRO A 268 11.94 25.61 -3.60
CA PRO A 268 12.59 26.65 -2.80
C PRO A 268 11.71 26.98 -1.59
N LYS A 269 12.28 26.95 -0.39
CA LYS A 269 11.61 27.49 0.79
C LYS A 269 11.71 29.01 0.70
N GLU A 270 10.58 29.71 0.65
CA GLU A 270 10.57 31.16 0.85
C GLU A 270 11.20 31.45 2.22
N ILE A 271 12.22 32.31 2.22
CA ILE A 271 13.03 32.71 3.40
C ILE A 271 12.28 33.80 4.16
#